data_AF-A0A7C8ZPJ2-F1
#
_entry.id   AF-A0A7C8ZPJ2-F1
#
_cell.length_a   1.000
_cell.length_b   1.000
_cell.length_c   1.000
_cell.angle_alpha   90.00
_cell.angle_beta   90.00
_cell.angle_gamma   90.00
#
_symmetry.space_group_name_H-M   'P 1'
#
loop_
_entity.id
_entity.type
_entity.pdbx_description
1 polymer ?
#
loop_
_entity_poly.entity_id
_entity_poly.type
_entity_poly.pdbx_seq_one_letter_code
_entity_poly.pdbx_strand_id
1 'polypeptide(L)'
;HEPARFLLSGHRLQRKGFQQIIKRLNGRLCRDSHQWSYQATHLIIPEPLRRTEKFFAAAASGRWILKSDYLTESSQAEKFLPEEPYEWHKNGLSEDGAINLEAPRKWRLLRQKTGHGALYGMRIVIYGECIAPPLDTLKRVVKAGDGTILATSPPYSRFIKTGVDFAVVGPGIPRTDIWVQEFLRHETPCVSADYLVEYVCKPGYSLDRHVQYNTHEWAAKSYSKLLSLSEEIIADADTPDDEEVTDDLACQVCGSTDRGEVMLICGDESGSGGCGLGMHIDCLDPPLEHVPEEDWFCPKCTDSTNKPSQSTKKTVSSKSKR
;
A
#
# COMPACT_ATOMS: atom_id res chain seq x y z
N HIS A 1 -10.77 4.90 9.12
CA HIS A 1 -11.39 4.30 7.91
C HIS A 1 -11.74 5.38 6.88
N GLU A 2 -11.26 5.24 5.64
CA GLU A 2 -11.65 6.10 4.51
C GLU A 2 -13.16 5.91 4.22
N PRO A 3 -13.94 6.97 3.99
CA PRO A 3 -15.39 6.85 3.80
C PRO A 3 -15.71 6.09 2.51
N ALA A 4 -16.63 5.12 2.59
CA ALA A 4 -17.03 4.29 1.44
C ALA A 4 -17.56 5.14 0.27
N ARG A 5 -16.86 5.08 -0.87
CA ARG A 5 -17.24 5.73 -2.14
C ARG A 5 -17.38 4.68 -3.24
N PHE A 6 -18.61 4.52 -3.72
CA PHE A 6 -18.99 3.46 -4.64
C PHE A 6 -18.89 3.90 -6.10
N LEU A 7 -18.29 3.04 -6.91
CA LEU A 7 -18.34 3.05 -8.36
C LEU A 7 -19.16 1.83 -8.83
N LEU A 8 -19.95 1.99 -9.89
CA LEU A 8 -20.85 0.94 -10.37
C LEU A 8 -20.51 0.54 -11.81
N SER A 9 -20.45 -0.75 -12.08
CA SER A 9 -20.40 -1.35 -13.41
C SER A 9 -21.74 -1.97 -13.80
N GLY A 10 -21.90 -2.35 -15.07
CA GLY A 10 -23.11 -3.01 -15.58
C GLY A 10 -24.10 -2.08 -16.30
N HIS A 11 -25.26 -2.64 -16.64
CA HIS A 11 -26.27 -1.98 -17.47
C HIS A 11 -26.89 -0.76 -16.77
N ARG A 12 -27.28 0.27 -17.54
CA ARG A 12 -27.76 1.56 -17.02
C ARG A 12 -28.92 1.43 -16.02
N LEU A 13 -29.87 0.52 -16.27
CA LEU A 13 -31.02 0.33 -15.39
C LEU A 13 -30.63 -0.27 -14.03
N GLN A 14 -29.76 -1.28 -14.01
CA GLN A 14 -29.25 -1.86 -12.77
C GLN A 14 -28.47 -0.82 -11.96
N ARG A 15 -27.61 -0.04 -12.62
CA ARG A 15 -26.85 1.03 -11.96
C ARG A 15 -27.75 2.07 -11.29
N LYS A 16 -28.90 2.43 -11.89
CA LYS A 16 -29.88 3.32 -11.25
C LYS A 16 -30.46 2.73 -9.96
N GLY A 17 -30.81 1.43 -9.96
CA GLY A 17 -31.29 0.74 -8.76
C GLY A 17 -30.24 0.72 -7.64
N PHE A 18 -29.00 0.37 -7.98
CA PHE A 18 -27.88 0.38 -7.05
C PHE A 18 -27.57 1.78 -6.49
N GLN A 19 -27.66 2.83 -7.31
CA GLN A 19 -27.52 4.21 -6.86
C GLN A 19 -28.57 4.60 -5.81
N GLN A 20 -29.82 4.14 -5.98
CA GLN A 20 -30.88 4.40 -5.01
C GLN A 20 -30.63 3.69 -3.68
N ILE A 21 -30.18 2.44 -3.73
CA ILE A 21 -29.79 1.66 -2.54
C ILE A 21 -28.68 2.37 -1.77
N ILE A 22 -27.58 2.73 -2.46
CA ILE A 22 -26.44 3.40 -1.82
C ILE A 22 -26.85 4.72 -1.16
N LYS A 23 -27.70 5.52 -1.83
CA LYS A 23 -28.22 6.76 -1.26
C LYS A 23 -29.09 6.53 -0.03
N ARG A 24 -29.95 5.50 -0.04
CA ARG A 24 -30.80 5.14 1.10
C ARG A 24 -29.96 4.74 2.32
N LEU A 25 -28.85 4.06 2.10
CA LEU A 25 -27.89 3.66 3.13
C LEU A 25 -26.89 4.78 3.50
N ASN A 26 -27.15 6.04 3.10
CA ASN A 26 -26.26 7.18 3.32
C ASN A 26 -24.81 7.00 2.78
N GLY A 27 -24.62 6.13 1.79
CA GLY A 27 -23.35 5.91 1.12
C GLY A 27 -23.04 6.99 0.06
N ARG A 28 -21.75 7.12 -0.29
CA ARG A 28 -21.29 8.10 -1.28
C ARG A 28 -21.09 7.45 -2.64
N LEU A 29 -21.53 8.10 -3.70
CA LEU A 29 -21.33 7.66 -5.08
C LEU A 29 -20.21 8.47 -5.73
N CYS A 30 -19.35 7.78 -6.48
CA CYS A 30 -18.48 8.44 -7.46
C CYS A 30 -19.30 8.97 -8.64
N ARG A 31 -18.71 9.88 -9.42
CA ARG A 31 -19.32 10.40 -10.64
C ARG A 31 -19.72 9.24 -11.56
N ASP A 32 -20.94 9.27 -12.07
CA ASP A 32 -21.42 8.31 -13.06
C ASP A 32 -20.69 8.53 -14.39
N SER A 33 -19.61 7.81 -14.58
CA SER A 33 -18.74 7.84 -15.76
C SER A 33 -18.37 6.41 -16.17
N HIS A 34 -17.99 6.22 -17.43
CA HIS A 34 -17.36 4.99 -17.88
C HIS A 34 -15.90 4.87 -17.41
N GLN A 35 -15.29 5.99 -17.02
CA GLN A 35 -13.90 6.06 -16.58
C GLN A 35 -13.73 5.74 -15.09
N TRP A 36 -12.49 5.41 -14.72
CA TRP A 36 -12.08 5.26 -13.32
C TRP A 36 -12.16 6.56 -12.52
N SER A 37 -12.44 6.44 -11.22
CA SER A 37 -12.41 7.54 -10.23
C SER A 37 -11.42 7.20 -9.13
N TYR A 38 -10.38 8.01 -8.94
CA TYR A 38 -9.36 7.80 -7.90
C TYR A 38 -9.90 7.85 -6.47
N GLN A 39 -11.07 8.46 -6.27
CA GLN A 39 -11.75 8.50 -4.98
C GLN A 39 -12.58 7.24 -4.70
N ALA A 40 -12.70 6.31 -5.66
CA ALA A 40 -13.48 5.11 -5.45
C ALA A 40 -12.76 4.18 -4.46
N THR A 41 -13.50 3.71 -3.47
CA THR A 41 -13.04 2.70 -2.51
C THR A 41 -13.69 1.34 -2.77
N HIS A 42 -14.87 1.33 -3.40
CA HIS A 42 -15.64 0.14 -3.74
C HIS A 42 -16.07 0.18 -5.21
N LEU A 43 -15.92 -0.93 -5.91
CA LEU A 43 -16.47 -1.17 -7.24
C LEU A 43 -17.47 -2.31 -7.17
N ILE A 44 -18.73 -2.03 -7.49
CA ILE A 44 -19.77 -3.05 -7.58
C ILE A 44 -19.86 -3.54 -9.02
N ILE A 45 -19.72 -4.84 -9.23
CA ILE A 45 -19.82 -5.49 -10.54
C ILE A 45 -20.88 -6.59 -10.48
N PRO A 46 -21.94 -6.50 -11.29
CA PRO A 46 -22.92 -7.59 -11.43
C PRO A 46 -22.34 -8.76 -12.23
N GLU A 47 -22.94 -9.94 -12.12
CA GLU A 47 -22.57 -11.10 -12.93
C GLU A 47 -22.99 -10.93 -14.42
N PRO A 48 -22.22 -11.48 -15.38
CA PRO A 48 -20.90 -12.09 -15.21
C PRO A 48 -19.78 -11.04 -15.06
N LEU A 49 -18.71 -11.39 -14.34
CA LEU A 49 -17.53 -10.54 -14.20
C LEU A 49 -16.83 -10.37 -15.55
N ARG A 50 -16.65 -9.12 -15.98
CA ARG A 50 -15.98 -8.78 -17.25
C ARG A 50 -14.86 -7.77 -17.03
N ARG A 51 -13.79 -7.93 -17.81
CA ARG A 51 -12.67 -6.98 -17.83
C ARG A 51 -13.11 -5.67 -18.47
N THR A 52 -13.22 -4.63 -17.65
CA THR A 52 -13.50 -3.25 -18.04
C THR A 52 -12.40 -2.33 -17.53
N GLU A 53 -12.32 -1.08 -18.01
CA GLU A 53 -11.39 -0.10 -17.44
C GLU A 53 -11.56 0.04 -15.92
N LYS A 54 -12.80 0.06 -15.44
CA LYS A 54 -13.09 0.15 -14.01
C LYS A 54 -12.54 -1.04 -13.24
N PHE A 55 -12.73 -2.25 -13.77
CA PHE A 55 -12.15 -3.46 -13.16
C PHE A 55 -10.63 -3.37 -13.14
N PHE A 56 -10.01 -3.05 -14.27
CA PHE A 56 -8.56 -2.99 -14.40
C PHE A 56 -7.95 -1.97 -13.43
N ALA A 57 -8.54 -0.77 -13.33
CA ALA A 57 -8.08 0.26 -12.39
C ALA A 57 -8.40 -0.06 -10.93
N ALA A 58 -9.56 -0.67 -10.62
CA ALA A 58 -9.91 -1.08 -9.27
C ALA A 58 -8.99 -2.19 -8.75
N ALA A 59 -8.68 -3.17 -9.60
CA ALA A 59 -7.75 -4.25 -9.29
C ALA A 59 -6.33 -3.70 -9.12
N ALA A 60 -5.86 -2.85 -10.05
CA ALA A 60 -4.55 -2.21 -9.94
C ALA A 60 -4.42 -1.39 -8.64
N SER A 61 -5.49 -0.70 -8.25
CA SER A 61 -5.52 0.09 -7.02
C SER A 61 -5.84 -0.71 -5.76
N GLY A 62 -6.00 -2.04 -5.81
CA GLY A 62 -6.32 -2.84 -4.62
C GLY A 62 -7.58 -2.39 -3.87
N ARG A 63 -8.60 -1.90 -4.58
CA ARG A 63 -9.88 -1.49 -4.00
C ARG A 63 -10.84 -2.67 -3.92
N TRP A 64 -11.87 -2.57 -3.08
CA TRP A 64 -12.91 -3.59 -2.98
C TRP A 64 -13.62 -3.77 -4.32
N ILE A 65 -13.64 -4.99 -4.85
CA ILE A 65 -14.42 -5.36 -6.04
C ILE A 65 -15.46 -6.37 -5.60
N LEU A 66 -16.71 -5.93 -5.50
CA LEU A 66 -17.79 -6.69 -4.87
C LEU A 66 -18.87 -7.09 -5.88
N LYS A 67 -19.54 -8.19 -5.58
CA LYS A 67 -20.76 -8.66 -6.28
C LYS A 67 -21.92 -7.70 -6.02
N SER A 68 -22.93 -7.73 -6.88
CA SER A 68 -24.15 -6.91 -6.72
C SER A 68 -24.91 -7.19 -5.43
N ASP A 69 -24.81 -8.42 -4.92
CA ASP A 69 -25.61 -8.91 -3.81
C ASP A 69 -25.26 -8.19 -2.50
N TYR A 70 -24.02 -7.67 -2.42
CA TYR A 70 -23.58 -6.75 -1.36
C TYR A 70 -24.58 -5.61 -1.14
N LEU A 71 -25.03 -4.97 -2.22
CA LEU A 71 -25.95 -3.84 -2.11
C LEU A 71 -27.36 -4.29 -1.75
N THR A 72 -27.85 -5.38 -2.36
CA THR A 72 -29.22 -5.85 -2.08
C THR A 72 -29.36 -6.35 -0.66
N GLU A 73 -28.38 -7.09 -0.14
CA GLU A 73 -28.38 -7.59 1.24
C GLU A 73 -28.11 -6.47 2.25
N SER A 74 -27.18 -5.55 1.95
CA SER A 74 -27.01 -4.33 2.78
C SER A 74 -28.29 -3.49 2.83
N SER A 75 -29.05 -3.43 1.74
CA SER A 75 -30.34 -2.74 1.71
C SER A 75 -31.38 -3.41 2.60
N GLN A 76 -31.37 -4.74 2.71
CA GLN A 76 -32.28 -5.49 3.57
C GLN A 76 -31.89 -5.38 5.05
N ALA A 77 -30.58 -5.32 5.32
CA ALA A 77 -30.04 -5.12 6.66
C ALA A 77 -30.06 -3.66 7.14
N GLU A 78 -30.50 -2.72 6.28
CA GLU A 78 -30.53 -1.28 6.52
C GLU A 78 -29.17 -0.66 6.90
N LYS A 79 -28.07 -1.34 6.56
CA LYS A 79 -26.69 -0.89 6.78
C LYS A 79 -25.75 -1.57 5.80
N PHE A 80 -24.60 -0.95 5.52
CA PHE A 80 -23.53 -1.63 4.80
C PHE A 80 -23.01 -2.81 5.62
N LEU A 81 -23.04 -3.99 5.00
CA LEU A 81 -22.50 -5.22 5.58
C LEU A 81 -20.96 -5.28 5.42
N PRO A 82 -20.26 -6.20 6.10
CA PRO A 82 -18.84 -6.45 5.81
C PRO A 82 -18.63 -6.87 4.35
N GLU A 83 -17.55 -6.40 3.74
CA GLU A 83 -17.28 -6.54 2.32
C GLU A 83 -16.77 -7.93 1.92
N GLU A 84 -15.99 -8.59 2.78
CA GLU A 84 -15.26 -9.83 2.50
C GLU A 84 -16.12 -10.96 1.92
N PRO A 85 -17.35 -11.24 2.42
CA PRO A 85 -18.21 -12.30 1.88
C PRO A 85 -18.68 -12.04 0.44
N TYR A 86 -18.72 -10.77 0.03
CA TYR A 86 -19.23 -10.34 -1.26
C TYR A 86 -18.14 -10.00 -2.27
N GLU A 87 -16.87 -10.10 -1.86
CA GLU A 87 -15.74 -9.88 -2.75
C GLU A 87 -15.75 -10.88 -3.92
N TRP A 88 -15.42 -10.37 -5.11
CA TRP A 88 -15.16 -11.24 -6.26
C TRP A 88 -13.91 -12.08 -5.97
N HIS A 89 -14.15 -13.34 -5.59
CA HIS A 89 -13.10 -14.30 -5.27
C HIS A 89 -13.55 -15.73 -5.61
N LYS A 90 -12.76 -16.42 -6.43
CA LYS A 90 -12.89 -17.85 -6.74
C LYS A 90 -11.56 -18.34 -7.31
N ASN A 91 -11.27 -19.63 -7.20
CA ASN A 91 -10.10 -20.19 -7.87
C ASN A 91 -10.35 -20.30 -9.38
N GLY A 92 -9.36 -19.91 -10.18
CA GLY A 92 -9.39 -20.03 -11.64
C GLY A 92 -9.77 -18.75 -12.38
N LEU A 93 -10.04 -18.90 -13.68
CA LEU A 93 -10.31 -17.78 -14.58
C LEU A 93 -11.82 -17.47 -14.70
N SER A 94 -12.13 -16.25 -15.13
CA SER A 94 -13.45 -15.87 -15.64
C SER A 94 -13.84 -16.68 -16.88
N GLU A 95 -15.12 -16.70 -17.23
CA GLU A 95 -15.65 -17.44 -18.38
C GLU A 95 -14.95 -17.09 -19.71
N ASP A 96 -14.56 -15.82 -19.89
CA ASP A 96 -13.84 -15.32 -21.07
C ASP A 96 -12.31 -15.49 -20.96
N GLY A 97 -11.82 -16.09 -19.87
CA GLY A 97 -10.40 -16.29 -19.61
C GLY A 97 -9.61 -15.00 -19.39
N ALA A 98 -10.26 -13.83 -19.27
CA ALA A 98 -9.61 -12.53 -19.22
C ALA A 98 -9.15 -12.12 -17.80
N ILE A 99 -9.74 -12.70 -16.76
CA ILE A 99 -9.50 -12.35 -15.36
C ILE A 99 -9.19 -13.62 -14.57
N ASN A 100 -8.13 -13.61 -13.76
CA ASN A 100 -8.00 -14.52 -12.62
C ASN A 100 -8.90 -14.02 -11.50
N LEU A 101 -9.84 -14.84 -11.06
CA LEU A 101 -10.82 -14.49 -10.05
C LEU A 101 -10.21 -14.30 -8.64
N GLU A 102 -8.94 -14.65 -8.44
CA GLU A 102 -8.16 -14.34 -7.24
C GLU A 102 -7.55 -12.93 -7.27
N ALA A 103 -7.48 -12.29 -8.46
CA ALA A 103 -6.82 -11.00 -8.64
C ALA A 103 -7.36 -9.87 -7.74
N PRO A 104 -8.70 -9.70 -7.58
CA PRO A 104 -9.23 -8.64 -6.72
C PRO A 104 -8.72 -8.72 -5.28
N ARG A 105 -8.83 -9.91 -4.68
CA ARG A 105 -8.39 -10.16 -3.30
C ARG A 105 -6.88 -10.05 -3.15
N LYS A 106 -6.11 -10.59 -4.10
CA LYS A 106 -4.64 -10.50 -4.08
C LYS A 106 -4.19 -9.05 -3.94
N TRP A 107 -4.64 -8.18 -4.84
CA TRP A 107 -4.18 -6.78 -4.85
C TRP A 107 -4.76 -5.95 -3.70
N ARG A 108 -5.99 -6.26 -3.26
CA ARG A 108 -6.57 -5.63 -2.08
C ARG A 108 -5.79 -5.97 -0.80
N LEU A 109 -5.41 -7.24 -0.63
CA LEU A 109 -4.56 -7.66 0.49
C LEU A 109 -3.17 -7.02 0.43
N LEU A 110 -2.55 -6.96 -0.76
CA LEU A 110 -1.30 -6.24 -0.94
C LEU A 110 -1.43 -4.79 -0.44
N ARG A 111 -2.44 -4.06 -0.93
CA ARG A 111 -2.67 -2.68 -0.52
C ARG A 111 -2.96 -2.52 0.97
N GLN A 112 -3.72 -3.44 1.55
CA GLN A 112 -4.00 -3.40 2.99
C GLN A 112 -2.72 -3.54 3.81
N LYS A 113 -1.76 -4.35 3.35
CA LYS A 113 -0.49 -4.57 4.02
C LYS A 113 0.50 -3.43 3.78
N THR A 114 0.67 -3.01 2.53
CA THR A 114 1.77 -2.11 2.12
C THR A 114 1.34 -0.67 1.92
N GLY A 115 0.04 -0.38 1.91
CA GLY A 115 -0.51 0.91 1.48
C GLY A 115 -0.49 1.15 -0.03
N HIS A 116 0.12 0.26 -0.82
CA HIS A 116 0.44 0.47 -2.22
C HIS A 116 -0.37 -0.38 -3.21
N GLY A 117 -0.56 0.16 -4.42
CA GLY A 117 -1.18 -0.53 -5.54
C GLY A 117 -0.29 -1.57 -6.22
N ALA A 118 -0.88 -2.30 -7.16
CA ALA A 118 -0.26 -3.42 -7.89
C ALA A 118 0.98 -3.03 -8.70
N LEU A 119 1.06 -1.79 -9.16
CA LEU A 119 2.09 -1.27 -10.06
C LEU A 119 3.07 -0.36 -9.31
N TYR A 120 3.07 -0.40 -7.98
CA TYR A 120 3.95 0.42 -7.17
C TYR A 120 5.43 0.22 -7.53
N GLY A 121 6.17 1.32 -7.62
CA GLY A 121 7.57 1.32 -8.02
C GLY A 121 7.82 1.07 -9.52
N MET A 122 6.81 0.66 -10.29
CA MET A 122 6.97 0.37 -11.72
C MET A 122 7.11 1.66 -12.53
N ARG A 123 8.22 1.78 -13.26
CA ARG A 123 8.53 2.93 -14.11
C ARG A 123 8.47 2.56 -15.58
N ILE A 124 7.55 3.16 -16.32
CA ILE A 124 7.29 2.81 -17.71
C ILE A 124 7.43 3.99 -18.67
N VAL A 125 7.83 3.69 -19.90
CA VAL A 125 7.66 4.59 -21.05
C VAL A 125 6.66 3.96 -22.01
N ILE A 126 5.90 4.77 -22.73
CA ILE A 126 4.94 4.30 -23.73
C ILE A 126 5.35 4.87 -25.09
N TYR A 127 5.56 3.99 -26.06
CA TYR A 127 5.94 4.33 -27.42
C TYR A 127 4.99 3.72 -28.45
N GLY A 128 4.48 4.55 -29.36
CA GLY A 128 3.52 4.13 -30.38
C GLY A 128 2.07 4.23 -29.94
N GLU A 129 1.17 3.78 -30.81
CA GLU A 129 -0.27 3.81 -30.53
C GLU A 129 -0.68 2.67 -29.59
N CYS A 130 -1.47 3.01 -28.57
CA CYS A 130 -2.15 2.05 -27.71
C CYS A 130 -3.64 2.03 -28.08
N ILE A 131 -4.10 0.93 -28.67
CA ILE A 131 -5.47 0.79 -29.18
C ILE A 131 -6.35 0.08 -28.15
N ALA A 132 -5.88 -1.03 -27.60
CA ALA A 132 -6.63 -1.86 -26.68
C ALA A 132 -5.70 -2.37 -25.56
N PRO A 133 -5.67 -1.73 -24.37
CA PRO A 133 -6.42 -0.54 -23.97
C PRO A 133 -5.87 0.78 -24.60
N PRO A 134 -6.72 1.83 -24.73
CA PRO A 134 -6.27 3.17 -25.13
C PRO A 134 -5.23 3.77 -24.19
N LEU A 135 -4.39 4.68 -24.69
CA LEU A 135 -3.35 5.36 -23.90
C LEU A 135 -3.90 6.02 -22.62
N ASP A 136 -5.05 6.67 -22.71
CA ASP A 136 -5.67 7.33 -21.55
C ASP A 136 -6.14 6.34 -20.49
N THR A 137 -6.57 5.15 -20.89
CA THR A 137 -6.90 4.05 -19.97
C THR A 137 -5.64 3.56 -19.28
N LEU A 138 -4.54 3.35 -20.01
CA LEU A 138 -3.25 2.98 -19.42
C LEU A 138 -2.78 4.05 -18.41
N LYS A 139 -2.83 5.33 -18.77
CA LYS A 139 -2.48 6.43 -17.86
C LYS A 139 -3.27 6.38 -16.56
N ARG A 140 -4.58 6.16 -16.65
CA ARG A 140 -5.44 6.08 -15.46
C ARG A 140 -5.13 4.87 -14.60
N VAL A 141 -4.93 3.71 -15.20
CA VAL A 141 -4.70 2.46 -14.48
C VAL A 141 -3.32 2.43 -13.84
N VAL A 142 -2.29 2.85 -14.57
CA VAL A 142 -0.92 2.92 -14.05
C VAL A 142 -0.86 3.87 -12.85
N LYS A 143 -1.47 5.05 -12.97
CA LYS A 143 -1.60 5.97 -11.83
C LYS A 143 -2.44 5.40 -10.69
N ALA A 144 -3.51 4.65 -10.98
CA ALA A 144 -4.35 4.07 -9.95
C ALA A 144 -3.64 2.95 -9.17
N GLY A 145 -2.74 2.22 -9.83
CA GLY A 145 -1.91 1.19 -9.22
C GLY A 145 -0.56 1.69 -8.69
N ASP A 146 -0.38 3.01 -8.53
CA ASP A 146 0.84 3.66 -8.02
C ASP A 146 2.10 3.44 -8.88
N GLY A 147 1.92 3.13 -10.17
CA GLY A 147 3.00 3.13 -11.16
C GLY A 147 3.24 4.50 -11.78
N THR A 148 4.39 4.66 -12.42
CA THR A 148 4.85 5.92 -13.00
C THR A 148 5.07 5.80 -14.51
N ILE A 149 4.32 6.59 -15.29
CA ILE A 149 4.62 6.81 -16.72
C ILE A 149 5.59 7.97 -16.83
N LEU A 150 6.82 7.69 -17.24
CA LEU A 150 7.89 8.67 -17.39
C LEU A 150 7.73 9.51 -18.67
N ALA A 151 7.28 8.88 -19.76
CA ALA A 151 7.06 9.55 -21.03
C ALA A 151 6.08 8.77 -21.92
N THR A 152 5.33 9.51 -22.74
CA THR A 152 4.44 8.94 -23.78
C THR A 152 4.77 9.43 -25.18
N SER A 153 5.86 10.16 -25.32
CA SER A 153 6.36 10.69 -26.58
C SER A 153 7.87 10.91 -26.51
N PRO A 154 8.59 10.80 -27.63
CA PRO A 154 10.00 11.15 -27.72
C PRO A 154 10.32 12.59 -27.27
N PRO A 155 11.56 12.89 -26.83
CA PRO A 155 12.70 11.96 -26.71
C PRO A 155 12.70 11.18 -25.38
N TYR A 156 12.91 9.86 -25.45
CA TYR A 156 12.94 8.99 -24.25
C TYR A 156 14.31 8.93 -23.55
N SER A 157 15.36 9.42 -24.21
CA SER A 157 16.76 9.30 -23.79
C SER A 157 17.05 9.82 -22.37
N ARG A 158 16.30 10.83 -21.92
CA ARG A 158 16.43 11.37 -20.55
C ARG A 158 16.04 10.35 -19.49
N PHE A 159 15.06 9.51 -19.77
CA PHE A 159 14.46 8.59 -18.81
C PHE A 159 15.15 7.24 -18.78
N ILE A 160 15.56 6.74 -19.96
CA ILE A 160 16.24 5.45 -20.11
C ILE A 160 17.49 5.39 -19.21
N LYS A 161 18.27 6.47 -19.15
CA LYS A 161 19.46 6.57 -18.29
C LYS A 161 19.16 6.56 -16.80
N THR A 162 17.94 6.90 -16.41
CA THR A 162 17.52 7.01 -14.99
C THR A 162 16.82 5.76 -14.48
N GLY A 163 16.71 4.72 -15.31
CA GLY A 163 16.03 3.46 -14.98
C GLY A 163 14.58 3.43 -15.48
N VAL A 164 14.34 2.69 -16.56
CA VAL A 164 13.02 2.33 -17.07
C VAL A 164 12.85 0.83 -16.86
N ASP A 165 11.79 0.42 -16.18
CA ASP A 165 11.54 -1.02 -15.95
C ASP A 165 10.91 -1.66 -17.18
N PHE A 166 10.01 -0.94 -17.89
CA PHE A 166 9.38 -1.43 -19.13
C PHE A 166 9.12 -0.30 -20.14
N ALA A 167 9.42 -0.58 -21.42
CA ALA A 167 8.94 0.18 -22.56
C ALA A 167 7.71 -0.51 -23.16
N VAL A 168 6.54 0.10 -23.02
CA VAL A 168 5.31 -0.37 -23.65
C VAL A 168 5.31 0.08 -25.10
N VAL A 169 5.45 -0.86 -26.03
CA VAL A 169 5.57 -0.60 -27.47
C VAL A 169 4.30 -1.03 -28.20
N GLY A 170 3.73 -0.09 -28.97
CA GLY A 170 2.54 -0.30 -29.77
C GLY A 170 2.73 -1.37 -30.87
N PRO A 171 1.63 -1.99 -31.33
CA PRO A 171 1.69 -3.03 -32.34
C PRO A 171 2.25 -2.50 -33.68
N GLY A 172 2.92 -3.38 -34.43
CA GLY A 172 3.40 -3.08 -35.79
C GLY A 172 4.71 -2.28 -35.87
N ILE A 173 5.30 -1.88 -34.74
CA ILE A 173 6.59 -1.18 -34.74
C ILE A 173 7.73 -2.20 -35.00
N PRO A 174 8.56 -2.00 -36.04
CA PRO A 174 9.62 -2.94 -36.36
C PRO A 174 10.79 -2.84 -35.37
N ARG A 175 11.55 -3.93 -35.23
CA ARG A 175 12.77 -3.96 -34.39
C ARG A 175 13.78 -2.88 -34.80
N THR A 176 13.85 -2.54 -36.08
CA THR A 176 14.77 -1.54 -36.66
C THR A 176 14.36 -0.09 -36.41
N ASP A 177 13.21 0.15 -35.78
CA ASP A 177 12.78 1.48 -35.39
C ASP A 177 13.79 2.14 -34.44
N ILE A 178 14.01 3.44 -34.60
CA ILE A 178 15.06 4.20 -33.89
C ILE A 178 14.87 4.12 -32.37
N TRP A 179 13.64 4.25 -31.88
CA TRP A 179 13.38 4.20 -30.43
C TRP A 179 13.44 2.79 -29.89
N VAL A 180 12.99 1.79 -30.67
CA VAL A 180 13.17 0.38 -30.30
C VAL A 180 14.65 0.04 -30.20
N GLN A 181 15.47 0.42 -31.18
CA GLN A 181 16.92 0.23 -31.13
C GLN A 181 17.54 0.92 -29.91
N GLU A 182 17.08 2.13 -29.55
CA GLU A 182 17.56 2.82 -28.35
C GLU A 182 17.16 2.05 -27.07
N PHE A 183 15.93 1.55 -26.94
CA PHE A 183 15.54 0.72 -25.80
C PHE A 183 16.41 -0.53 -25.68
N LEU A 184 16.65 -1.22 -26.81
CA LEU A 184 17.50 -2.41 -26.85
C LEU A 184 18.95 -2.11 -26.46
N ARG A 185 19.48 -0.96 -26.88
CA ARG A 185 20.85 -0.53 -26.58
C ARG A 185 21.10 -0.31 -25.09
N HIS A 186 20.05 0.01 -24.33
CA HIS A 186 20.09 0.18 -22.87
C HIS A 186 19.41 -0.96 -22.12
N GLU A 187 19.24 -2.13 -22.75
CA GLU A 187 18.65 -3.31 -22.13
C GLU A 187 17.26 -3.06 -21.51
N THR A 188 16.51 -2.10 -22.06
CA THR A 188 15.17 -1.77 -21.58
C THR A 188 14.19 -2.83 -22.10
N PRO A 189 13.43 -3.52 -21.23
CA PRO A 189 12.45 -4.51 -21.66
C PRO A 189 11.37 -3.88 -22.52
N CYS A 190 11.08 -4.48 -23.67
CA CYS A 190 10.00 -4.02 -24.54
C CYS A 190 8.82 -4.96 -24.41
N VAL A 191 7.63 -4.43 -24.13
CA VAL A 191 6.42 -5.22 -23.88
C VAL A 191 5.21 -4.62 -24.59
N SER A 192 4.18 -5.41 -24.85
CA SER A 192 2.89 -4.90 -25.30
C SER A 192 2.09 -4.29 -24.14
N ALA A 193 1.04 -3.51 -24.45
CA ALA A 193 0.12 -3.01 -23.43
C ALA A 193 -0.58 -4.13 -22.64
N ASP A 194 -0.76 -5.31 -23.26
CA ASP A 194 -1.36 -6.47 -22.61
C ASP A 194 -0.49 -7.07 -21.51
N TYR A 195 0.82 -6.79 -21.49
CA TYR A 195 1.69 -7.15 -20.37
C TYR A 195 1.16 -6.55 -19.06
N LEU A 196 0.84 -5.25 -19.05
CA LEU A 196 0.29 -4.57 -17.88
C LEU A 196 -1.12 -5.06 -17.53
N VAL A 197 -1.92 -5.38 -18.56
CA VAL A 197 -3.26 -5.93 -18.37
C VAL A 197 -3.20 -7.28 -17.67
N GLU A 198 -2.40 -8.22 -18.19
CA GLU A 198 -2.29 -9.56 -17.60
C GLU A 198 -1.56 -9.54 -16.26
N TYR A 199 -0.57 -8.67 -16.08
CA TYR A 199 0.08 -8.49 -14.78
C TYR A 199 -0.96 -8.21 -13.68
N VAL A 200 -1.91 -7.29 -13.92
CA VAL A 200 -2.93 -6.94 -12.93
C VAL A 200 -4.11 -7.92 -12.93
N CYS A 201 -4.62 -8.30 -14.09
CA CYS A 201 -5.88 -9.05 -14.21
C CYS A 201 -5.68 -10.56 -14.06
N LYS A 202 -4.47 -11.06 -14.29
CA LYS A 202 -4.10 -12.48 -14.22
C LYS A 202 -2.79 -12.68 -13.44
N PRO A 203 -2.71 -12.21 -12.18
CA PRO A 203 -1.53 -12.43 -11.37
C PRO A 203 -1.23 -13.93 -11.26
N GLY A 204 0.06 -14.28 -11.34
CA GLY A 204 0.55 -15.66 -11.29
C GLY A 204 0.59 -16.38 -12.64
N TYR A 205 0.11 -15.76 -13.72
CA TYR A 205 0.23 -16.30 -15.08
C TYR A 205 1.47 -15.74 -15.80
N SER A 206 2.05 -16.52 -16.71
CA SER A 206 3.20 -16.06 -17.51
C SER A 206 2.82 -14.87 -18.39
N LEU A 207 3.72 -13.88 -18.41
CA LEU A 207 3.64 -12.66 -19.20
C LEU A 207 4.53 -12.72 -20.46
N ASP A 208 5.24 -13.82 -20.69
CA ASP A 208 6.27 -13.94 -21.74
C ASP A 208 5.72 -13.67 -23.13
N ARG A 209 4.46 -14.07 -23.38
CA ARG A 209 3.77 -13.85 -24.66
C ARG A 209 3.65 -12.36 -25.05
N HIS A 210 3.76 -11.46 -24.07
CA HIS A 210 3.63 -10.02 -24.26
C HIS A 210 4.99 -9.32 -24.35
N VAL A 211 6.09 -10.05 -24.13
CA VAL A 211 7.44 -9.53 -24.28
C VAL A 211 7.80 -9.50 -25.76
N GLN A 212 8.36 -8.38 -26.19
CA GLN A 212 8.69 -8.10 -27.58
C GLN A 212 10.21 -8.07 -27.78
N TYR A 213 10.61 -8.27 -29.04
CA TYR A 213 12.00 -8.12 -29.49
C TYR A 213 13.03 -8.95 -28.69
N ASN A 214 12.65 -10.14 -28.23
CA ASN A 214 13.50 -11.06 -27.48
C ASN A 214 14.10 -10.46 -26.20
N THR A 215 13.36 -9.55 -25.54
CA THR A 215 13.80 -8.89 -24.30
C THR A 215 13.40 -9.64 -23.02
N HIS A 216 13.13 -10.95 -23.12
CA HIS A 216 12.59 -11.78 -22.02
C HIS A 216 13.45 -11.77 -20.76
N GLU A 217 14.77 -11.89 -20.89
CA GLU A 217 15.67 -11.88 -19.73
C GLU A 217 15.64 -10.54 -18.99
N TRP A 218 15.56 -9.43 -19.74
CA TRP A 218 15.46 -8.10 -19.16
C TRP A 218 14.08 -7.90 -18.49
N ALA A 219 13.00 -8.37 -19.14
CA ALA A 219 11.66 -8.33 -18.57
C ALA A 219 11.57 -9.13 -17.26
N ALA A 220 12.19 -10.31 -17.22
CA ALA A 220 12.28 -11.14 -16.02
C ALA A 220 13.06 -10.43 -14.90
N LYS A 221 14.20 -9.80 -15.21
CA LYS A 221 14.96 -8.99 -14.24
C LYS A 221 14.13 -7.84 -13.66
N SER A 222 13.45 -7.06 -14.50
CA SER A 222 12.56 -5.97 -14.06
C SER A 222 11.40 -6.49 -13.21
N TYR A 223 10.81 -7.64 -13.58
CA TYR A 223 9.74 -8.27 -12.82
C TYR A 223 10.21 -8.75 -11.44
N SER A 224 11.35 -9.44 -11.36
CA SER A 224 11.94 -9.89 -10.09
C SER A 224 12.27 -8.73 -9.16
N LYS A 225 12.80 -7.63 -9.69
CA LYS A 225 13.05 -6.40 -8.91
C LYS A 225 11.76 -5.83 -8.30
N LEU A 226 10.64 -5.85 -9.03
CA LEU A 226 9.36 -5.37 -8.49
C LEU A 226 8.80 -6.31 -7.42
N LEU A 227 8.99 -7.62 -7.59
CA LEU A 227 8.60 -8.58 -6.55
C LEU A 227 9.43 -8.39 -5.28
N SER A 228 10.75 -8.28 -5.39
CA SER A 228 11.61 -8.06 -4.21
C SER A 228 11.26 -6.77 -3.50
N LEU A 229 11.02 -5.68 -4.24
CA LEU A 229 10.53 -4.42 -3.67
C LEU A 229 9.21 -4.62 -2.91
N SER A 230 8.28 -5.40 -3.46
CA SER A 230 7.00 -5.68 -2.77
C SER A 230 7.17 -6.54 -1.52
N GLU A 231 8.10 -7.49 -1.54
CA GLU A 231 8.40 -8.38 -0.41
C GLU A 231 9.10 -7.61 0.72
N GLU A 232 10.07 -6.75 0.38
CA GLU A 232 10.75 -5.85 1.33
C GLU A 232 9.74 -4.95 2.06
N ILE A 233 8.83 -4.31 1.31
CA ILE A 233 7.80 -3.44 1.93
C ILE A 233 6.83 -4.24 2.81
N ILE A 234 6.47 -5.47 2.41
CA ILE A 234 5.63 -6.33 3.25
C ILE A 234 6.39 -6.72 4.53
N ALA A 235 7.67 -7.05 4.43
CA ALA A 235 8.49 -7.38 5.59
C ALA A 235 8.61 -6.20 6.55
N ASP A 236 8.84 -4.99 6.03
CA ASP A 236 8.88 -3.76 6.83
C ASP A 236 7.51 -3.48 7.49
N ALA A 237 6.39 -3.69 6.77
CA ALA A 237 5.05 -3.50 7.33
C ALA A 237 4.64 -4.55 8.37
N ASP A 238 5.24 -5.74 8.34
CA ASP A 238 5.04 -6.82 9.30
C ASP A 238 6.03 -6.72 10.50
N THR A 239 7.04 -5.84 10.44
CA THR A 239 7.74 -5.46 11.68
C THR A 239 6.72 -4.78 12.58
N PRO A 240 6.52 -5.22 13.83
CA PRO A 240 5.78 -4.39 14.76
C PRO A 240 6.51 -3.05 14.72
N ASP A 241 5.81 -1.98 14.32
CA ASP A 241 6.18 -0.64 14.79
C ASP A 241 6.55 -0.89 16.24
N ASP A 242 7.83 -0.68 16.61
CA ASP A 242 8.20 -0.56 18.01
C ASP A 242 7.10 0.31 18.57
N GLU A 243 6.27 -0.29 19.43
CA GLU A 243 5.02 0.31 19.86
C GLU A 243 5.38 1.75 20.17
N GLU A 244 4.84 2.69 19.40
CA GLU A 244 4.69 4.03 19.93
C GLU A 244 3.90 3.79 21.21
N VAL A 245 4.62 3.66 22.32
CA VAL A 245 4.08 3.69 23.66
C VAL A 245 3.66 5.15 23.84
N THR A 246 2.64 5.57 23.10
CA THR A 246 1.84 6.73 23.42
C THR A 246 0.73 6.23 24.32
N ASP A 247 1.10 5.67 25.46
CA ASP A 247 0.20 5.59 26.59
C ASP A 247 0.48 6.83 27.44
N ASP A 248 -0.09 7.96 27.00
CA ASP A 248 -0.31 9.20 27.76
C ASP A 248 0.80 9.59 28.76
N LEU A 249 2.08 9.53 28.35
CA LEU A 249 3.18 9.90 29.24
C LEU A 249 3.21 11.43 29.40
N ALA A 250 2.51 11.93 30.41
CA ALA A 250 2.47 13.34 30.75
C ALA A 250 3.76 13.76 31.47
N CYS A 251 4.25 14.96 31.17
CA CYS A 251 5.36 15.55 31.91
C CYS A 251 5.01 15.65 33.40
N GLN A 252 5.86 15.11 34.27
CA GLN A 252 5.63 15.13 35.72
C GLN A 252 5.50 16.55 36.32
N VAL A 253 6.04 17.56 35.63
CA VAL A 253 6.08 18.95 36.12
C VAL A 253 4.87 19.74 35.62
N CYS A 254 4.62 19.76 34.31
CA CYS A 254 3.55 20.57 33.72
C CYS A 254 2.25 19.80 33.48
N GLY A 255 2.28 18.46 33.55
CA GLY A 255 1.13 17.59 33.31
C GLY A 255 0.67 17.53 31.85
N SER A 256 1.39 18.16 30.92
CA SER A 256 1.08 18.12 29.49
C SER A 256 1.71 16.90 28.83
N THR A 257 0.98 16.32 27.88
CA THR A 257 1.42 15.25 26.97
C THR A 257 1.92 15.78 25.63
N ASP A 258 1.88 17.10 25.41
CA ASP A 258 2.38 17.74 24.19
C ASP A 258 3.92 17.83 24.20
N ARG A 259 4.55 18.11 23.04
CA ARG A 259 6.01 18.29 22.88
C ARG A 259 6.84 17.05 23.27
N GLY A 260 6.42 15.87 22.81
CA GLY A 260 7.13 14.61 23.05
C GLY A 260 8.56 14.61 22.52
N GLU A 261 8.82 15.35 21.45
CA GLU A 261 10.14 15.49 20.80
C GLU A 261 11.22 16.12 21.68
N VAL A 262 10.84 16.79 22.77
CA VAL A 262 11.74 17.39 23.77
C VAL A 262 11.44 16.87 25.19
N MET A 263 10.82 15.70 25.28
CA MET A 263 10.52 15.03 26.55
C MET A 263 11.53 13.91 26.81
N LEU A 264 12.18 13.96 27.97
CA LEU A 264 13.07 12.91 28.45
C LEU A 264 12.29 11.88 29.23
N ILE A 265 12.61 10.60 29.03
CA ILE A 265 12.06 9.48 29.80
C ILE A 265 13.16 8.96 30.71
N CYS A 266 12.86 8.84 32.00
CA CYS A 266 13.84 8.36 32.97
C CYS A 266 14.13 6.87 32.78
N GLY A 267 15.27 6.53 32.17
CA GLY A 267 15.80 5.18 32.10
C GLY A 267 17.01 5.02 31.19
N ASP A 268 17.46 3.78 31.04
CA ASP A 268 18.49 3.40 30.07
C ASP A 268 17.90 2.84 28.77
N GLU A 269 18.70 2.84 27.71
CA GLU A 269 18.32 2.26 26.40
C GLU A 269 17.87 0.80 26.49
N SER A 270 18.27 0.07 27.55
CA SER A 270 17.88 -1.33 27.77
C SER A 270 16.54 -1.50 28.48
N GLY A 271 15.93 -0.42 28.97
CA GLY A 271 14.71 -0.42 29.78
C GLY A 271 14.85 -1.11 31.14
N SER A 272 16.09 -1.36 31.60
CA SER A 272 16.37 -2.15 32.81
C SER A 272 16.65 -1.29 34.05
N GLY A 273 17.05 -0.04 33.85
CA GLY A 273 17.20 1.01 34.86
C GLY A 273 16.27 2.19 34.61
N GLY A 274 15.82 2.86 35.68
CA GLY A 274 14.95 4.04 35.60
C GLY A 274 13.55 3.84 36.19
N CYS A 275 12.73 4.88 36.11
CA CYS A 275 11.35 4.86 36.62
C CYS A 275 10.30 5.12 35.54
N GLY A 276 10.72 5.35 34.30
CA GLY A 276 9.83 5.55 33.15
C GLY A 276 9.07 6.88 33.13
N LEU A 277 9.36 7.81 34.04
CA LEU A 277 8.66 9.11 34.08
C LEU A 277 9.15 10.05 32.99
N GLY A 278 8.21 10.79 32.38
CA GLY A 278 8.46 11.82 31.37
C GLY A 278 8.69 13.21 31.96
N MET A 279 9.68 13.96 31.46
CA MET A 279 9.92 15.37 31.80
C MET A 279 10.41 16.15 30.57
N HIS A 280 9.78 17.29 30.24
CA HIS A 280 10.33 18.18 29.21
C HIS A 280 11.68 18.75 29.64
N ILE A 281 12.60 18.94 28.68
CA ILE A 281 13.91 19.55 28.93
C ILE A 281 13.81 20.94 29.58
N ASP A 282 12.76 21.71 29.24
CA ASP A 282 12.50 23.04 29.80
C ASP A 282 11.87 23.01 31.20
N CYS A 283 11.29 21.87 31.59
CA CYS A 283 10.65 21.67 32.88
C CYS A 283 11.62 21.13 33.93
N LEU A 284 12.85 20.82 33.56
CA LEU A 284 13.92 20.45 34.47
C LEU A 284 14.42 21.67 35.26
N ASP A 285 15.05 21.42 36.40
CA ASP A 285 15.74 22.43 37.20
C ASP A 285 17.16 21.96 37.50
N PRO A 286 18.20 22.48 36.83
CA PRO A 286 18.14 23.50 35.77
C PRO A 286 17.58 22.95 34.43
N PRO A 287 16.94 23.80 33.59
CA PRO A 287 16.51 23.43 32.24
C PRO A 287 17.69 23.03 31.35
N LEU A 288 17.46 22.06 30.46
CA LEU A 288 18.46 21.65 29.45
C LEU A 288 18.19 22.36 28.13
N GLU A 289 19.27 22.70 27.42
CA GLU A 289 19.20 23.38 26.11
C GLU A 289 18.82 22.42 24.97
N HIS A 290 19.20 21.14 25.09
CA HIS A 290 18.93 20.10 24.10
C HIS A 290 18.69 18.75 24.79
N VAL A 291 18.01 17.83 24.10
CA VAL A 291 17.83 16.44 24.53
C VAL A 291 19.21 15.74 24.53
N PRO A 292 19.63 15.10 25.64
CA PRO A 292 20.89 14.35 25.69
C PRO A 292 20.90 13.16 24.74
N GLU A 293 22.07 12.82 24.19
CA GLU A 293 22.28 11.62 23.37
C GLU A 293 22.53 10.35 24.22
N GLU A 294 22.75 10.50 25.53
CA GLU A 294 23.02 9.41 26.47
C GLU A 294 21.82 9.15 27.41
N ASP A 295 21.87 8.03 28.13
CA ASP A 295 20.88 7.64 29.15
C ASP A 295 20.60 8.79 30.13
N TRP A 296 19.31 9.05 30.38
CA TRP A 296 18.89 10.10 31.29
C TRP A 296 18.11 9.53 32.47
N PHE A 297 18.48 9.97 33.68
CA PHE A 297 17.81 9.58 34.91
C PHE A 297 17.27 10.81 35.64
N CYS A 298 16.03 10.71 36.12
CA CYS A 298 15.43 11.77 36.93
C CYS A 298 16.19 11.94 38.27
N PRO A 299 16.07 13.11 38.93
CA PRO A 299 16.75 13.39 40.20
C PRO A 299 16.57 12.30 41.27
N LYS A 300 15.38 11.67 41.31
CA LYS A 300 15.09 10.59 42.25
C LYS A 300 15.90 9.32 41.95
N CYS A 301 16.05 8.99 40.68
CA CYS A 301 16.82 7.82 40.24
C CYS A 301 18.33 8.08 40.39
N THR A 302 18.82 9.29 40.09
CA THR A 302 20.22 9.67 40.33
C THR A 302 20.59 9.71 41.81
N ASP A 303 19.68 10.12 42.70
CA ASP A 303 19.93 10.11 44.15
C ASP A 303 19.93 8.69 44.74
N SER A 304 19.17 7.78 44.13
CA SER A 304 19.06 6.39 44.58
C SER A 304 20.30 5.55 44.25
N THR A 305 21.04 5.91 43.20
CA THR A 305 22.30 5.26 42.80
C THR A 305 23.50 5.75 43.63
N ASN A 306 23.37 6.86 44.38
CA ASN A 306 24.47 7.53 45.07
C ASN A 306 24.49 7.35 46.60
N LYS A 307 23.71 6.43 47.19
CA LYS A 307 23.84 6.14 48.64
C LYS A 307 25.05 5.23 48.92
N PRO A 308 26.06 5.68 49.69
CA PRO A 308 27.08 4.78 50.20
C PRO A 308 26.40 3.80 51.16
N SER A 309 26.55 2.51 50.89
CA SER A 309 26.04 1.41 51.70
C SER A 309 26.62 1.47 53.12
N GLN A 310 25.88 2.09 54.03
CA GLN A 310 26.16 1.93 55.45
C GLN A 310 25.87 0.49 55.86
N SER A 311 26.97 -0.25 56.07
CA SER A 311 27.02 -1.51 56.77
C SER A 311 26.36 -1.43 58.16
N THR A 312 25.94 -2.61 58.66
CA THR A 312 25.35 -2.98 59.97
C THR A 312 23.83 -3.15 59.96
N LYS A 313 23.25 -4.24 60.48
CA LYS A 313 23.75 -5.36 61.29
C LYS A 313 22.81 -6.56 61.11
N LYS A 314 23.39 -7.75 61.18
CA LYS A 314 22.73 -9.06 61.28
C LYS A 314 21.68 -9.08 62.41
N THR A 315 20.51 -9.63 62.13
CA THR A 315 19.71 -10.33 63.15
C THR A 315 19.19 -11.64 62.59
N VAL A 316 19.57 -12.72 63.25
CA VAL A 316 19.23 -14.12 62.97
C VAL A 316 17.96 -14.47 63.74
N SER A 317 16.98 -15.12 63.11
CA SER A 317 16.19 -16.16 63.78
C SER A 317 15.50 -17.09 62.78
N SER A 318 16.05 -18.30 62.64
CA SER A 318 15.38 -19.44 62.01
C SER A 318 14.55 -20.21 63.03
N LYS A 319 13.48 -20.79 62.49
CA LYS A 319 12.35 -21.50 63.12
C LYS A 319 12.75 -22.70 63.98
N SER A 320 11.98 -22.91 65.05
CA SER A 320 11.87 -24.18 65.78
C SER A 320 10.96 -25.16 65.01
N LYS A 321 11.40 -26.42 65.01
CA LYS A 321 10.78 -27.62 64.46
C LYS A 321 9.41 -27.94 65.08
N ARG A 322 8.54 -28.54 64.27
CA ARG A 322 7.92 -29.83 64.57
C ARG A 322 7.96 -30.69 63.32
#